data_AF-D2R4I3-F1
#
_entry.id   AF-D2R4I3-F1
#
_cell.length_a   1.000
_cell.length_b   1.000
_cell.length_c   1.000
_cell.angle_alpha   90.00
_cell.angle_beta   90.00
_cell.angle_gamma   90.00
#
_symmetry.space_group_name_H-M   'P 1'
#
loop_
_entity.id
_entity.type
_entity.pdbx_description
1 polymer ?
#
loop_
_entity_poly.entity_id
_entity_poly.type
_entity_poly.pdbx_seq_one_letter_code
_entity_poly.pdbx_strand_id
1 'polypeptide(L)'
;MYKLLLSWRYLRTRWIALASIVSVTLGVGTLIVVNSVMAGFTREMNVRLHGILADIIMESHSQDGFQNPQWHIDEIKQIVGDDLVGITAAVHVPAMINIPVRGEWIPRQVTLIGVDEATYADVSDFREYLLHPGNREKLTFRLREEGYGNVDHEMPPSGWKYRRLKVSYEREYLETQKQLQAAKQSPGSSAGGIPLPSDPFATRAAEQDAPVEAFDPIKEQYTGVILGIAIGSVRQRDAQGEVQDYYLCRPGDDVQIAFASAGQKPQALSEYFTVVDFYESKMSEYDSGFAFVPLKALQQKRGMVDPTTGAEAVTTIQLKLRDGANLVAIRDRLRDRFPTEEFPYRIQTWRDMQGPLLAAVQMETTLLNILLFLIIAVAGFGILSTFFMIVVEKTRDIGILKALGAPSSGVMSIFLNYGLALGLLGSGVGMIGGLLFVVYINQLAELIEVITGQEVFDPTVYYFQKIPTVIEPSTVLGVMVGAVLIAVLASVIPALRAARMHPVEALRYE
;
A
#
# COMPACT_ATOMS: atom_id res chain seq x y z
N MET A 1 39.56 -17.87 -35.66
CA MET A 1 39.38 -16.52 -36.23
C MET A 1 38.35 -16.45 -37.36
N TYR A 2 38.47 -17.27 -38.42
CA TYR A 2 37.60 -17.15 -39.62
C TYR A 2 36.10 -17.45 -39.39
N LYS A 3 35.76 -18.34 -38.45
CA LYS A 3 34.37 -18.71 -38.11
C LYS A 3 33.54 -17.51 -37.63
N LEU A 4 34.14 -16.65 -36.80
CA LEU A 4 33.49 -15.48 -36.19
C LEU A 4 33.25 -14.38 -37.24
N LEU A 5 34.18 -14.25 -38.19
CA LEU A 5 34.13 -13.28 -39.30
C LEU A 5 33.05 -13.68 -40.34
N LEU A 6 32.91 -14.97 -40.62
CA LEU A 6 31.81 -15.50 -41.45
C LEU A 6 30.45 -15.27 -40.77
N SER A 7 30.29 -15.59 -39.49
CA SER A 7 29.04 -15.35 -38.75
C SER A 7 28.63 -13.87 -38.78
N TRP A 8 29.58 -12.95 -38.62
CA TRP A 8 29.32 -11.50 -38.65
C TRP A 8 28.86 -11.00 -40.01
N ARG A 9 29.54 -11.41 -41.10
CA ARG A 9 29.14 -11.01 -42.47
C ARG A 9 27.76 -11.53 -42.82
N TYR A 10 27.41 -12.72 -42.32
CA TYR A 10 26.09 -13.33 -42.51
C TYR A 10 24.97 -12.51 -41.85
N LEU A 11 25.20 -11.99 -40.64
CA LEU A 11 24.22 -11.21 -39.86
C LEU A 11 23.72 -9.96 -40.62
N ARG A 12 24.61 -9.30 -41.36
CA ARG A 12 24.36 -8.01 -42.00
C ARG A 12 23.63 -8.10 -43.35
N THR A 13 23.54 -9.30 -43.94
CA THR A 13 23.14 -9.45 -45.35
C THR A 13 21.72 -9.97 -45.55
N ARG A 14 20.99 -10.40 -44.49
CA ARG A 14 19.64 -10.97 -44.62
C ARG A 14 18.65 -10.50 -43.54
N TRP A 15 17.53 -9.92 -43.98
CA TRP A 15 16.41 -9.46 -43.15
C TRP A 15 15.84 -10.51 -42.19
N ILE A 16 15.94 -11.80 -42.55
CA ILE A 16 15.42 -12.91 -41.74
C ILE A 16 16.18 -13.03 -40.41
N ALA A 17 17.50 -12.80 -40.41
CA ALA A 17 18.30 -12.83 -39.19
C ALA A 17 17.93 -11.66 -38.24
N LEU A 18 17.64 -10.48 -38.80
CA LEU A 18 17.18 -9.32 -38.04
C LEU A 18 15.83 -9.59 -37.37
N ALA A 19 14.90 -10.28 -38.04
CA ALA A 19 13.61 -10.64 -37.45
C ALA A 19 13.75 -11.52 -36.20
N SER A 20 14.69 -12.48 -36.20
CA SER A 20 15.02 -13.26 -35.00
C SER A 20 15.62 -12.43 -33.87
N ILE A 21 16.53 -11.50 -34.19
CA ILE A 21 17.12 -10.60 -33.18
C ILE A 21 16.03 -9.74 -32.55
N VAL A 22 15.12 -9.17 -33.35
CA VAL A 22 14.01 -8.35 -32.86
C VAL A 22 13.09 -9.18 -31.96
N SER A 23 12.76 -10.42 -32.35
CA SER A 23 11.93 -11.31 -31.52
C SER A 23 12.56 -11.60 -30.16
N VAL A 24 13.87 -11.94 -30.13
CA VAL A 24 14.61 -12.17 -28.88
C VAL A 24 14.72 -10.89 -28.06
N THR A 25 15.02 -9.77 -28.72
CA THR A 25 15.16 -8.44 -28.09
C THR A 25 13.87 -8.03 -27.39
N LEU A 26 12.73 -8.17 -28.08
CA LEU A 26 11.42 -7.82 -27.53
C LEU A 26 11.04 -8.76 -26.39
N GLY A 27 11.26 -10.07 -26.54
CA GLY A 27 11.02 -11.03 -25.47
C GLY A 27 11.82 -10.71 -24.19
N VAL A 28 13.14 -10.51 -24.32
CA VAL A 28 14.04 -10.19 -23.20
C VAL A 28 13.72 -8.81 -22.60
N GLY A 29 13.45 -7.81 -23.43
CA GLY A 29 13.08 -6.48 -22.97
C GLY A 29 11.79 -6.50 -22.15
N THR A 30 10.73 -7.13 -22.68
CA THR A 30 9.45 -7.28 -21.97
C THR A 30 9.61 -8.06 -20.68
N LEU A 31 10.41 -9.14 -20.67
CA LEU A 31 10.75 -9.91 -19.48
C LEU A 31 11.33 -9.05 -18.36
N ILE A 32 12.32 -8.24 -18.70
CA ILE A 32 13.01 -7.38 -17.74
C ILE A 32 12.05 -6.31 -17.21
N VAL A 33 11.27 -5.67 -18.08
CA VAL A 33 10.30 -4.64 -17.69
C VAL A 33 9.26 -5.21 -16.74
N VAL A 34 8.59 -6.30 -17.13
CA VAL A 34 7.52 -6.91 -16.31
C VAL A 34 8.05 -7.37 -14.96
N ASN A 35 9.17 -8.09 -14.93
CA ASN A 35 9.75 -8.55 -13.66
C ASN A 35 10.17 -7.38 -12.77
N SER A 36 10.73 -6.31 -13.34
CA SER A 36 11.19 -5.15 -12.56
C SER A 36 10.04 -4.36 -11.96
N VAL A 37 8.95 -4.18 -12.71
CA VAL A 37 7.73 -3.50 -12.22
C VAL A 37 7.06 -4.34 -11.13
N MET A 38 6.90 -5.65 -11.35
CA MET A 38 6.26 -6.52 -10.36
C MET A 38 7.07 -6.65 -9.08
N ALA A 39 8.39 -6.78 -9.18
CA ALA A 39 9.28 -6.78 -8.03
C ALA A 39 9.20 -5.44 -7.28
N GLY A 40 9.11 -4.32 -8.01
CA GLY A 40 8.93 -2.99 -7.44
C GLY A 40 7.62 -2.86 -6.67
N PHE A 41 6.51 -3.19 -7.29
CA PHE A 41 5.19 -3.14 -6.67
C PHE A 41 5.10 -4.04 -5.43
N THR A 42 5.54 -5.29 -5.55
CA THR A 42 5.53 -6.26 -4.45
C THR A 42 6.38 -5.78 -3.29
N ARG A 43 7.56 -5.21 -3.56
CA ARG A 43 8.45 -4.68 -2.52
C ARG A 43 7.82 -3.47 -1.82
N GLU A 44 7.34 -2.51 -2.60
CA GLU A 44 6.72 -1.29 -2.08
C GLU A 44 5.51 -1.61 -1.20
N MET A 45 4.64 -2.50 -1.67
CA MET A 45 3.47 -2.96 -0.93
C MET A 45 3.86 -3.69 0.36
N ASN A 46 4.84 -4.60 0.32
CA ASN A 46 5.31 -5.31 1.51
C ASN A 46 5.94 -4.36 2.54
N VAL A 47 6.78 -3.41 2.11
CA VAL A 47 7.42 -2.43 2.99
C VAL A 47 6.38 -1.59 3.71
N ARG A 48 5.39 -1.06 2.98
CA ARG A 48 4.31 -0.24 3.57
C ARG A 48 3.44 -1.05 4.54
N LEU A 49 3.04 -2.26 4.18
CA LEU A 49 2.24 -3.12 5.06
C LEU A 49 2.99 -3.46 6.36
N HIS A 50 4.30 -3.72 6.26
CA HIS A 50 5.15 -4.07 7.40
C HIS A 50 5.51 -2.88 8.30
N GLY A 51 5.47 -1.65 7.76
CA GLY A 51 5.71 -0.43 8.54
C GLY A 51 4.51 0.00 9.37
N ILE A 52 3.29 -0.10 8.81
CA ILE A 52 2.07 0.34 9.51
C ILE A 52 1.64 -0.70 10.56
N LEU A 53 1.68 -1.98 10.22
CA LEU A 53 1.23 -3.07 11.08
C LEU A 53 2.36 -3.60 11.96
N ALA A 54 1.98 -4.06 13.15
CA ALA A 54 2.85 -4.90 13.96
C ALA A 54 3.08 -6.27 13.31
N ASP A 55 4.20 -6.91 13.63
CA ASP A 55 4.59 -8.19 13.02
C ASP A 55 3.64 -9.33 13.38
N ILE A 56 3.29 -9.39 14.66
CA ILE A 56 2.34 -10.33 15.23
C ILE A 56 1.34 -9.53 16.06
N ILE A 57 0.07 -9.85 15.88
CA ILE A 57 -1.03 -9.30 16.66
C ILE A 57 -1.73 -10.46 17.37
N MET A 58 -1.88 -10.31 18.68
CA MET A 58 -2.73 -11.15 19.51
C MET A 58 -3.98 -10.35 19.86
N GLU A 59 -5.12 -10.75 19.32
CA GLU A 59 -6.42 -10.10 19.51
C GLU A 59 -7.37 -10.98 20.32
N SER A 60 -8.16 -10.40 21.21
CA SER A 60 -9.22 -11.11 21.94
C SER A 60 -10.52 -11.09 21.13
N HIS A 61 -11.20 -12.23 21.04
CA HIS A 61 -12.57 -12.28 20.50
C HIS A 61 -13.61 -11.65 21.42
N SER A 62 -13.29 -11.45 22.69
CA SER A 62 -14.16 -10.77 23.63
C SER A 62 -14.04 -9.26 23.48
N GLN A 63 -15.18 -8.56 23.47
CA GLN A 63 -15.20 -7.10 23.54
C GLN A 63 -14.66 -6.55 24.87
N ASP A 64 -14.59 -7.41 25.90
CA ASP A 64 -13.97 -7.11 27.20
C ASP A 64 -12.43 -7.19 27.15
N GLY A 65 -11.87 -7.79 26.09
CA GLY A 65 -10.44 -7.88 25.88
C GLY A 65 -9.71 -8.91 26.75
N PHE A 66 -8.39 -8.76 26.86
CA PHE A 66 -7.49 -9.45 27.77
C PHE A 66 -7.59 -8.82 29.15
N GLN A 67 -7.97 -9.64 30.13
CA GLN A 67 -7.86 -9.29 31.54
C GLN A 67 -6.39 -9.41 31.98
N ASN A 68 -5.89 -8.44 32.75
CA ASN A 68 -4.47 -8.35 33.12
C ASN A 68 -3.51 -8.40 31.90
N PRO A 69 -3.44 -7.30 31.12
CA PRO A 69 -2.55 -7.16 29.97
C PRO A 69 -1.08 -7.38 30.33
N GLN A 70 -0.68 -6.98 31.54
CA GLN A 70 0.71 -7.07 31.98
C GLN A 70 1.18 -8.51 32.08
N TRP A 71 0.36 -9.40 32.65
CA TRP A 71 0.68 -10.84 32.69
C TRP A 71 0.89 -11.42 31.28
N HIS A 72 0.01 -11.07 30.33
CA HIS A 72 0.14 -11.51 28.94
C HIS A 72 1.43 -11.00 28.30
N ILE A 73 1.76 -9.72 28.50
CA ILE A 73 2.99 -9.10 28.00
C ILE A 73 4.22 -9.82 28.56
N ASP A 74 4.23 -10.12 29.85
CA ASP A 74 5.37 -10.78 30.50
C ASP A 74 5.53 -12.23 30.03
N GLU A 75 4.43 -12.96 29.84
CA GLU A 75 4.44 -14.31 29.28
C GLU A 75 4.95 -14.32 27.82
N ILE A 76 4.47 -13.36 27.00
CA ILE A 76 4.91 -13.19 25.62
C ILE A 76 6.42 -12.90 25.57
N LYS A 77 6.92 -12.01 26.43
CA LYS A 77 8.36 -11.70 26.50
C LYS A 77 9.19 -12.96 26.77
N GLN A 78 8.73 -13.83 27.68
CA GLN A 78 9.42 -15.09 27.99
C GLN A 78 9.43 -16.06 26.79
N ILE A 79 8.34 -16.14 26.04
CA ILE A 79 8.24 -17.03 24.88
C ILE A 79 9.07 -16.52 23.72
N VAL A 80 8.91 -15.24 23.38
CA VAL A 80 9.57 -14.62 22.23
C VAL A 80 11.08 -14.50 22.47
N GLY A 81 11.49 -14.09 23.67
CA GLY A 81 12.88 -13.93 24.04
C GLY A 81 13.56 -12.81 23.25
N ASP A 82 14.79 -13.05 22.81
CA ASP A 82 15.67 -12.04 22.18
C ASP A 82 15.19 -11.54 20.81
N ASP A 83 14.23 -12.22 20.20
CA ASP A 83 13.63 -11.82 18.92
C ASP A 83 12.64 -10.66 19.08
N LEU A 84 12.22 -10.32 20.30
CA LEU A 84 11.28 -9.23 20.57
C LEU A 84 12.00 -7.88 20.58
N VAL A 85 11.61 -6.99 19.67
CA VAL A 85 12.11 -5.60 19.61
C VAL A 85 11.18 -4.67 20.39
N GLY A 86 9.87 -4.83 20.20
CA GLY A 86 8.86 -3.99 20.81
C GLY A 86 7.58 -4.76 21.13
N ILE A 87 6.90 -4.34 22.18
CA ILE A 87 5.57 -4.86 22.54
C ILE A 87 4.71 -3.72 23.09
N THR A 88 3.47 -3.65 22.65
CA THR A 88 2.50 -2.67 23.15
C THR A 88 1.13 -3.28 23.26
N ALA A 89 0.33 -2.76 24.19
CA ALA A 89 -1.09 -3.04 24.25
C ALA A 89 -1.88 -1.96 23.49
N ALA A 90 -3.03 -2.35 22.96
CA ALA A 90 -3.96 -1.44 22.29
C ALA A 90 -5.42 -1.87 22.48
N VAL A 91 -6.33 -0.93 22.25
CA VAL A 91 -7.77 -1.19 22.24
C VAL A 91 -8.33 -0.86 20.87
N HIS A 92 -8.77 -1.88 20.15
CA HIS A 92 -9.45 -1.77 18.87
C HIS A 92 -10.95 -1.90 19.11
N VAL A 93 -11.73 -0.93 18.62
CA VAL A 93 -13.20 -0.97 18.66
C VAL A 93 -13.78 -0.40 17.36
N PRO A 94 -14.72 -1.09 16.71
CA PRO A 94 -15.48 -0.50 15.61
C PRO A 94 -16.22 0.76 16.07
N ALA A 95 -16.15 1.82 15.28
CA ALA A 95 -16.72 3.11 15.61
C ALA A 95 -17.28 3.83 14.37
N MET A 96 -18.11 4.84 14.60
CA MET A 96 -18.61 5.74 13.57
C MET A 96 -18.24 7.17 13.95
N ILE A 97 -17.48 7.85 13.08
CA ILE A 97 -17.15 9.27 13.24
C ILE A 97 -18.20 10.09 12.49
N ASN A 98 -18.77 11.09 13.15
CA ASN A 98 -19.64 12.09 12.56
C ASN A 98 -18.89 13.42 12.49
N ILE A 99 -18.60 13.87 11.26
CA ILE A 99 -17.89 15.12 11.01
C ILE A 99 -18.92 16.23 10.73
N PRO A 100 -18.96 17.32 11.51
CA PRO A 100 -19.88 18.42 11.27
C PRO A 100 -19.36 19.32 10.13
N VAL A 101 -20.04 19.30 8.99
CA VAL A 101 -19.70 20.11 7.81
C VAL A 101 -20.90 20.97 7.43
N ARG A 102 -20.77 22.30 7.57
CA ARG A 102 -21.81 23.29 7.19
C ARG A 102 -23.21 23.02 7.79
N GLY A 103 -23.27 22.43 8.98
CA GLY A 103 -24.52 22.10 9.67
C GLY A 103 -25.08 20.70 9.38
N GLU A 104 -24.43 19.93 8.50
CA GLU A 104 -24.73 18.52 8.26
C GLU A 104 -23.68 17.62 8.93
N TRP A 105 -24.10 16.43 9.37
CA TRP A 105 -23.21 15.42 9.93
C TRP A 105 -22.86 14.41 8.85
N ILE A 106 -21.58 14.33 8.48
CA ILE A 106 -21.08 13.36 7.50
C ILE A 106 -20.56 12.14 8.28
N PRO A 107 -21.26 10.99 8.24
CA PRO A 107 -20.81 9.78 8.94
C PRO A 107 -19.69 9.09 8.15
N ARG A 108 -18.69 8.57 8.89
CA ARG A 108 -17.60 7.73 8.38
C ARG A 108 -17.44 6.53 9.30
N GLN A 109 -17.35 5.33 8.73
CA GLN A 109 -17.02 4.12 9.47
C GLN A 109 -15.52 4.07 9.73
N VAL A 110 -15.10 3.78 10.96
CA VAL A 110 -13.69 3.64 11.31
C VAL A 110 -13.51 2.53 12.34
N THR A 111 -12.30 2.04 12.48
CA THR A 111 -11.86 1.34 13.70
C THR A 111 -11.11 2.35 14.56
N LEU A 112 -11.61 2.58 15.77
CA LEU A 112 -10.98 3.43 16.75
C LEU A 112 -9.94 2.62 17.52
N ILE A 113 -8.70 3.10 17.52
CA ILE A 113 -7.54 2.43 18.08
C ILE A 113 -6.99 3.28 19.23
N GLY A 114 -7.13 2.77 20.45
CA GLY A 114 -6.46 3.30 21.63
C GLY A 114 -5.01 2.83 21.68
N VAL A 115 -4.05 3.75 21.62
CA VAL A 115 -2.61 3.46 21.62
C VAL A 115 -1.89 4.20 22.74
N ASP A 116 -0.82 3.60 23.26
CA ASP A 116 0.08 4.26 24.21
C ASP A 116 1.07 5.14 23.46
N GLU A 117 1.19 6.41 23.86
CA GLU A 117 2.12 7.38 23.27
C GLU A 117 3.58 6.93 23.37
N ALA A 118 3.94 6.16 24.40
CA ALA A 118 5.32 5.78 24.68
C ALA A 118 5.76 4.53 23.90
N THR A 119 4.92 3.49 23.83
CA THR A 119 5.32 2.17 23.35
C THR A 119 4.82 1.84 21.94
N TYR A 120 3.77 2.50 21.45
CA TYR A 120 3.24 2.22 20.11
C TYR A 120 4.25 2.53 19.00
N ALA A 121 5.06 3.56 19.27
CA ALA A 121 6.21 4.00 18.50
C ALA A 121 7.29 2.93 18.25
N ASP A 122 7.38 1.90 19.11
CA ASP A 122 8.40 0.86 19.04
C ASP A 122 7.90 -0.37 18.26
N VAL A 123 6.60 -0.44 17.97
CA VAL A 123 5.99 -1.58 17.26
C VAL A 123 5.52 -1.27 15.85
N SER A 124 5.51 0.01 15.47
CA SER A 124 4.98 0.50 14.20
C SER A 124 5.69 1.79 13.79
N ASP A 125 5.87 1.96 12.49
CA ASP A 125 6.41 3.18 11.86
C ASP A 125 5.34 4.28 11.75
N PHE A 126 4.18 4.11 12.40
CA PHE A 126 3.05 5.05 12.43
C PHE A 126 3.45 6.53 12.59
N ARG A 127 4.46 6.81 13.42
CA ARG A 127 4.94 8.18 13.66
C ARG A 127 5.49 8.85 12.41
N GLU A 128 6.12 8.10 11.51
CA GLU A 128 6.71 8.64 10.28
C GLU A 128 5.64 9.19 9.33
N TYR A 129 4.43 8.65 9.42
CA TYR A 129 3.29 9.02 8.57
C TYR A 129 2.45 10.18 9.11
N LEU A 130 2.73 10.69 10.31
CA LEU A 130 2.02 11.84 10.87
C LEU A 130 2.32 13.11 10.09
N LEU A 131 1.35 14.02 9.95
CA LEU A 131 1.57 15.26 9.19
C LEU A 131 2.37 16.29 9.99
N HIS A 132 2.12 16.43 11.30
CA HIS A 132 2.83 17.42 12.11
C HIS A 132 4.26 16.95 12.48
N PRO A 133 5.32 17.72 12.16
CA PRO A 133 6.72 17.30 12.38
C PRO A 133 7.03 17.00 13.85
N GLY A 134 6.52 17.81 14.78
CA GLY A 134 6.71 17.58 16.21
C GLY A 134 6.04 16.31 16.76
N ASN A 135 5.03 15.77 16.05
CA ASN A 135 4.40 14.50 16.42
C ASN A 135 5.15 13.30 15.83
N ARG A 136 5.89 13.49 14.72
CA ARG A 136 6.85 12.48 14.20
C ARG A 136 7.98 12.22 15.18
N GLU A 137 8.52 13.28 15.80
CA GLU A 137 9.55 13.15 16.83
C GLU A 137 9.01 12.46 18.09
N LYS A 138 7.88 12.97 18.61
CA LYS A 138 7.23 12.43 19.80
C LYS A 138 5.72 12.46 19.64
N LEU A 139 5.13 11.26 19.55
CA LEU A 139 3.69 11.08 19.49
C LEU A 139 3.02 11.74 20.69
N THR A 140 2.02 12.58 20.44
CA THR A 140 1.17 13.16 21.47
C THR A 140 -0.21 13.44 20.92
N PHE A 141 -1.24 13.24 21.74
CA PHE A 141 -2.62 13.56 21.38
C PHE A 141 -3.03 14.98 21.81
N ARG A 142 -2.08 15.91 21.85
CA ARG A 142 -2.30 17.32 22.17
C ARG A 142 -2.22 18.17 20.92
N LEU A 143 -3.20 19.07 20.77
CA LEU A 143 -3.25 20.00 19.65
C LEU A 143 -2.05 20.94 19.73
N ARG A 144 -1.32 21.05 18.62
CA ARG A 144 -0.20 21.99 18.43
C ARG A 144 -0.69 23.36 17.95
N GLU A 145 0.15 24.37 18.13
CA GLU A 145 -0.20 25.77 17.84
C GLU A 145 -0.42 26.02 16.34
N GLU A 146 0.55 25.61 15.52
CA GLU A 146 0.58 25.73 14.05
C GLU A 146 1.62 24.73 13.48
N GLY A 147 1.84 24.71 12.15
CA GLY A 147 2.86 23.85 11.52
C GLY A 147 2.35 22.51 10.96
N TYR A 148 1.05 22.40 10.69
CA TYR A 148 0.48 21.25 10.01
C TYR A 148 0.65 21.34 8.49
N GLY A 149 0.96 20.22 7.86
CA GLY A 149 1.22 20.10 6.43
C GLY A 149 2.57 19.46 6.14
N ASN A 150 2.75 18.97 4.92
CA ASN A 150 4.02 18.42 4.43
C ASN A 150 4.29 18.92 3.00
N VAL A 151 5.41 18.49 2.39
CA VAL A 151 5.77 18.88 1.03
C VAL A 151 4.71 18.45 -0.01
N ASP A 152 3.97 17.38 0.29
CA ASP A 152 2.95 16.82 -0.60
C ASP A 152 1.56 17.49 -0.43
N HIS A 153 1.29 18.08 0.73
CA HIS A 153 -0.02 18.64 1.11
C HIS A 153 0.16 19.97 1.82
N GLU A 154 -0.08 21.06 1.10
CA GLU A 154 -0.33 22.35 1.72
C GLU A 154 -1.66 22.28 2.47
N MET A 155 -1.59 22.23 3.79
CA MET A 155 -2.77 22.23 4.62
C MET A 155 -3.23 23.67 4.89
N PRO A 156 -4.54 23.96 4.86
CA PRO A 156 -5.05 25.24 5.35
C PRO A 156 -4.62 25.50 6.81
N PRO A 157 -4.64 26.77 7.28
CA PRO A 157 -4.32 27.09 8.67
C PRO A 157 -5.08 26.19 9.64
N SER A 158 -4.33 25.53 10.52
CA SER A 158 -4.79 24.49 11.44
C SER A 158 -4.08 24.63 12.79
N GLY A 159 -4.58 23.95 13.83
CA GLY A 159 -4.05 24.03 15.20
C GLY A 159 -4.82 25.00 16.11
N TRP A 160 -4.23 25.34 17.25
CA TRP A 160 -4.84 26.27 18.21
C TRP A 160 -5.12 27.64 17.61
N LYS A 161 -4.23 28.15 16.76
CA LYS A 161 -4.42 29.44 16.08
C LYS A 161 -5.70 29.45 15.25
N TYR A 162 -5.91 28.39 14.47
CA TYR A 162 -7.12 28.19 13.68
C TYR A 162 -8.36 28.04 14.57
N ARG A 163 -8.30 27.15 15.57
CA ARG A 163 -9.40 26.87 16.49
C ARG A 163 -9.89 28.13 17.20
N ARG A 164 -8.97 28.94 17.73
CA ARG A 164 -9.30 30.20 18.41
C ARG A 164 -9.99 31.19 17.48
N LEU A 165 -9.49 31.36 16.26
CA LEU A 165 -10.10 32.23 15.25
C LEU A 165 -11.52 31.78 14.88
N LYS A 166 -11.69 30.48 14.61
CA LYS A 166 -12.99 29.89 14.29
C LYS A 166 -14.01 30.11 15.41
N VAL A 167 -13.65 29.76 16.65
CA VAL A 167 -14.54 29.87 17.81
C VAL A 167 -14.88 31.33 18.10
N SER A 168 -13.94 32.28 17.95
CA SER A 168 -14.24 33.70 18.12
C SER A 168 -15.27 34.21 17.10
N TYR A 169 -15.14 33.77 15.84
CA TYR A 169 -16.07 34.14 14.78
C TYR A 169 -17.47 33.53 15.00
N GLU A 170 -17.54 32.26 15.39
CA GLU A 170 -18.80 31.59 15.72
C GLU A 170 -19.52 32.25 16.90
N ARG A 171 -18.78 32.66 17.94
CA ARG A 171 -19.35 33.40 19.08
C ARG A 171 -19.94 34.75 18.66
N GLU A 172 -19.19 35.55 17.89
CA GLU A 172 -19.66 36.85 17.38
C GLU A 172 -20.90 36.70 16.49
N TYR A 173 -20.92 35.67 15.64
CA TYR A 173 -22.07 35.35 14.80
C TYR A 173 -23.31 34.98 15.62
N LEU A 174 -23.16 34.12 16.62
CA LEU A 174 -24.25 33.71 17.52
C LEU A 174 -24.78 34.88 18.35
N GLU A 175 -23.89 35.75 18.84
CA GLU A 175 -24.28 36.98 19.54
C GLU A 175 -25.07 37.92 18.64
N THR A 176 -24.60 38.15 17.41
CA THR A 176 -25.31 38.96 16.41
C THR A 176 -26.68 38.38 16.09
N GLN A 177 -26.80 37.06 15.92
CA GLN A 177 -28.09 36.40 15.71
C GLN A 177 -29.04 36.57 16.90
N LYS A 178 -28.55 36.37 18.13
CA LYS A 178 -29.35 36.58 19.36
C LYS A 178 -29.84 38.02 19.45
N GLN A 179 -29.00 39.01 19.13
CA GLN A 179 -29.39 40.42 19.10
C GLN A 179 -30.46 40.70 18.04
N LEU A 180 -30.32 40.16 16.83
CA LEU A 180 -31.33 40.29 15.77
C LEU A 180 -32.67 39.62 16.14
N GLN A 181 -32.63 38.46 16.81
CA GLN A 181 -33.84 37.79 17.31
C GLN A 181 -34.50 38.58 18.45
N ALA A 182 -33.72 39.09 19.40
CA ALA A 182 -34.22 39.95 20.48
C ALA A 182 -34.82 41.27 19.96
N ALA A 183 -34.22 41.86 18.93
CA ALA A 183 -34.75 43.04 18.27
C ALA A 183 -36.07 42.74 17.53
N LYS A 184 -36.21 41.55 16.92
CA LYS A 184 -37.48 41.08 16.32
C LYS A 184 -38.56 40.76 17.35
N GLN A 185 -38.19 40.40 18.58
CA GLN A 185 -39.11 40.10 19.68
C GLN A 185 -39.46 41.34 20.54
N SER A 186 -38.85 42.49 20.27
CA SER A 186 -39.15 43.74 20.99
C SER A 186 -40.51 44.30 20.54
N PRO A 187 -41.43 44.66 21.46
CA PRO A 187 -42.85 44.79 21.18
C PRO A 187 -43.19 46.11 20.47
N GLY A 188 -43.48 45.98 19.18
CA GLY A 188 -44.05 47.03 18.33
C GLY A 188 -45.17 46.48 17.45
N SER A 189 -46.10 45.68 17.99
CA SER A 189 -47.36 45.33 17.36
C SER A 189 -48.28 44.61 18.34
N SER A 190 -49.30 45.33 18.81
CA SER A 190 -50.46 44.78 19.49
C SER A 190 -51.36 44.06 18.48
N ALA A 191 -51.57 42.76 18.65
CA ALA A 191 -52.80 42.10 18.21
C ALA A 191 -53.11 40.95 19.19
N GLY A 192 -54.29 41.03 19.81
CA GLY A 192 -54.70 40.17 20.91
C GLY A 192 -54.66 38.68 20.58
N GLY A 193 -53.98 37.92 21.44
CA GLY A 193 -54.00 36.47 21.47
C GLY A 193 -54.15 36.03 22.92
N ILE A 194 -55.11 35.14 23.16
CA ILE A 194 -55.47 34.55 24.46
C ILE A 194 -54.21 33.99 25.15
N PRO A 195 -54.01 34.21 26.47
CA PRO A 195 -52.87 33.63 27.18
C PRO A 195 -52.99 32.10 27.17
N LEU A 196 -52.02 31.44 26.54
CA LEU A 196 -51.83 29.99 26.66
C LEU A 196 -51.46 29.65 28.12
N PRO A 197 -51.98 28.55 28.70
CA PRO A 197 -51.60 28.13 30.04
C PRO A 197 -50.10 27.87 30.12
N SER A 198 -49.46 28.31 31.20
CA SER A 198 -48.05 28.00 31.48
C SER A 198 -47.83 26.49 31.50
N ASP A 199 -46.88 26.02 30.71
CA ASP A 199 -46.49 24.61 30.60
C ASP A 199 -46.08 24.06 31.99
N PRO A 200 -46.82 23.08 32.57
CA PRO A 200 -46.51 22.48 33.85
C PRO A 200 -45.18 21.72 33.88
N PHE A 201 -44.55 21.51 32.72
CA PHE A 201 -43.26 20.82 32.60
C PHE A 201 -42.04 21.77 32.53
N ALA A 202 -42.25 23.09 32.44
CA ALA A 202 -41.16 24.07 32.37
C ALA A 202 -40.32 24.13 33.66
N THR A 203 -40.89 23.77 34.80
CA THR A 203 -40.17 23.72 36.09
C THR A 203 -39.21 22.53 36.22
N ARG A 204 -39.31 21.51 35.36
CA ARG A 204 -38.39 20.35 35.40
C ARG A 204 -37.06 20.59 34.68
N ALA A 205 -36.99 21.60 33.82
CA ALA A 205 -35.78 21.96 33.09
C ALA A 205 -34.82 22.87 33.89
N ALA A 206 -35.28 23.43 35.02
CA ALA A 206 -34.54 24.44 35.79
C ALA A 206 -33.82 23.90 37.04
N GLU A 207 -33.97 22.62 37.39
CA GLU A 207 -33.40 22.04 38.62
C GLU A 207 -32.13 21.19 38.40
N GLN A 208 -31.51 21.22 37.20
CA GLN A 208 -30.27 20.47 36.92
C GLN A 208 -29.05 21.31 36.54
N ASP A 209 -29.14 22.64 36.56
CA ASP A 209 -27.99 23.52 36.33
C ASP A 209 -27.23 23.79 37.64
N ALA A 210 -26.55 22.77 38.15
CA ALA A 210 -25.33 23.02 38.93
C ALA A 210 -24.28 23.61 37.96
N PRO A 211 -23.45 24.58 38.37
CA PRO A 211 -22.42 25.13 37.49
C PRO A 211 -21.32 24.09 37.26
N VAL A 212 -21.52 23.23 36.27
CA VAL A 212 -20.42 22.50 35.64
C VAL A 212 -19.60 23.58 34.92
N GLU A 213 -18.29 23.66 35.20
CA GLU A 213 -17.40 24.55 34.46
C GLU A 213 -17.64 24.34 32.96
N ALA A 214 -18.17 25.37 32.29
CA ALA A 214 -18.52 25.27 30.89
C ALA A 214 -17.24 25.13 30.07
N PHE A 215 -17.08 23.99 29.40
CA PHE A 215 -15.97 23.72 28.47
C PHE A 215 -15.72 24.93 27.57
N ASP A 216 -14.50 25.48 27.60
CA ASP A 216 -14.12 26.66 26.80
C ASP A 216 -13.31 26.22 25.57
N PRO A 217 -13.91 26.14 24.37
CA PRO A 217 -13.22 25.62 23.18
C PRO A 217 -11.99 26.44 22.75
N ILE A 218 -11.82 27.67 23.27
CA ILE A 218 -10.66 28.53 23.00
C ILE A 218 -9.41 28.06 23.75
N LYS A 219 -9.59 27.48 24.94
CA LYS A 219 -8.51 27.11 25.87
C LYS A 219 -8.40 25.60 26.06
N GLU A 220 -9.49 24.88 25.84
CA GLU A 220 -9.64 23.47 26.13
C GLU A 220 -9.90 22.68 24.85
N GLN A 221 -9.41 21.45 24.86
CA GLN A 221 -9.66 20.45 23.83
C GLN A 221 -10.29 19.22 24.48
N TYR A 222 -11.07 18.48 23.71
CA TYR A 222 -11.49 17.14 24.09
C TYR A 222 -10.31 16.16 24.00
N THR A 223 -10.59 14.88 24.20
CA THR A 223 -9.60 13.82 23.96
C THR A 223 -9.11 13.94 22.51
N GLY A 224 -7.79 14.01 22.32
CA GLY A 224 -7.23 14.15 20.98
C GLY A 224 -7.44 12.89 20.16
N VAL A 225 -7.78 13.07 18.88
CA VAL A 225 -7.85 12.00 17.89
C VAL A 225 -6.96 12.33 16.71
N ILE A 226 -6.20 11.34 16.25
CA ILE A 226 -5.44 11.39 15.01
C ILE A 226 -6.22 10.60 13.97
N LEU A 227 -6.58 11.24 12.86
CA LEU A 227 -7.38 10.61 11.81
C LEU A 227 -6.50 10.22 10.63
N GLY A 228 -6.89 9.21 9.88
CA GLY A 228 -6.35 9.00 8.54
C GLY A 228 -6.80 10.14 7.62
N ILE A 229 -5.92 10.57 6.72
CA ILE A 229 -6.18 11.75 5.89
C ILE A 229 -7.48 11.60 5.09
N ALA A 230 -7.78 10.41 4.56
CA ALA A 230 -8.97 10.13 3.76
C ALA A 230 -10.28 10.07 4.58
N ILE A 231 -10.22 10.07 5.92
CA ILE A 231 -11.39 10.25 6.78
C ILE A 231 -11.79 11.72 6.81
N GLY A 232 -10.80 12.60 6.95
CA GLY A 232 -10.98 14.04 7.12
C GLY A 232 -10.93 14.85 5.83
N SER A 233 -10.52 14.26 4.72
CA SER A 233 -10.48 14.91 3.41
C SER A 233 -11.19 14.08 2.33
N VAL A 234 -11.50 14.74 1.22
CA VAL A 234 -11.92 14.10 -0.03
C VAL A 234 -10.99 14.58 -1.12
N ARG A 235 -10.30 13.65 -1.76
CA ARG A 235 -9.47 13.92 -2.92
C ARG A 235 -10.35 14.06 -4.16
N GLN A 236 -10.33 15.23 -4.80
CA GLN A 236 -11.10 15.51 -6.00
C GLN A 236 -10.26 16.29 -7.01
N ARG A 237 -10.61 16.15 -8.29
CA ARG A 237 -10.02 16.99 -9.33
C ARG A 237 -10.75 18.32 -9.40
N ASP A 238 -10.00 19.40 -9.47
CA ASP A 238 -10.56 20.72 -9.75
C ASP A 238 -10.99 20.84 -11.22
N ALA A 239 -11.52 22.01 -11.59
CA ALA A 239 -11.97 22.28 -12.95
C ALA A 239 -10.84 22.28 -13.98
N GLN A 240 -9.58 22.33 -13.53
CA GLN A 240 -8.37 22.31 -14.34
C GLN A 240 -7.79 20.89 -14.47
N GLY A 241 -8.35 19.91 -13.76
CA GLY A 241 -7.92 18.51 -13.76
C GLY A 241 -6.86 18.19 -12.71
N GLU A 242 -6.42 19.18 -11.93
CA GLU A 242 -5.43 19.03 -10.88
C GLU A 242 -6.05 18.37 -9.65
N VAL A 243 -5.34 17.42 -9.06
CA VAL A 243 -5.80 16.68 -7.88
C VAL A 243 -5.56 17.54 -6.64
N GLN A 244 -6.64 17.88 -5.94
CA GLN A 244 -6.58 18.62 -4.68
C GLN A 244 -7.36 17.90 -3.57
N ASP A 245 -6.88 18.06 -2.35
CA ASP A 245 -7.54 17.52 -1.16
C ASP A 245 -8.47 18.56 -0.53
N TYR A 246 -9.76 18.26 -0.50
CA TYR A 246 -10.77 19.06 0.18
C TYR A 246 -10.99 18.56 1.61
N TYR A 247 -10.53 19.32 2.60
CA TYR A 247 -10.65 18.95 4.01
C TYR A 247 -12.08 19.20 4.54
N LEU A 248 -12.76 18.13 4.95
CA LEU A 248 -14.02 18.13 5.69
C LEU A 248 -13.82 18.61 7.13
N CYS A 249 -12.72 18.20 7.74
CA CYS A 249 -12.26 18.70 9.04
C CYS A 249 -10.74 18.93 9.03
N ARG A 250 -10.29 19.75 9.98
CA ARG A 250 -8.88 20.13 10.14
C ARG A 250 -8.42 19.90 11.57
N PRO A 251 -7.10 19.77 11.83
CA PRO A 251 -6.58 19.79 13.19
C PRO A 251 -7.05 21.06 13.92
N GLY A 252 -7.77 20.86 15.02
CA GLY A 252 -8.44 21.91 15.78
C GLY A 252 -9.97 21.87 15.69
N ASP A 253 -10.56 21.08 14.79
CA ASP A 253 -12.00 20.80 14.76
C ASP A 253 -12.39 19.69 15.74
N ASP A 254 -13.64 19.72 16.20
CA ASP A 254 -14.22 18.67 17.04
C ASP A 254 -15.12 17.75 16.20
N VAL A 255 -14.95 16.45 16.40
CA VAL A 255 -15.74 15.38 15.77
C VAL A 255 -16.41 14.54 16.84
N GLN A 256 -17.58 14.00 16.53
CA GLN A 256 -18.27 13.08 17.42
C GLN A 256 -17.95 11.65 17.00
N ILE A 257 -17.56 10.79 17.94
CA ILE A 257 -17.26 9.39 17.67
C ILE A 257 -18.19 8.52 18.51
N ALA A 258 -18.96 7.66 17.83
CA ALA A 258 -19.83 6.68 18.44
C ALA A 258 -19.16 5.29 18.44
N PHE A 259 -19.08 4.65 19.60
CA PHE A 259 -18.47 3.33 19.79
C PHE A 259 -19.14 2.56 20.94
N ALA A 260 -18.92 1.25 21.01
CA ALA A 260 -19.51 0.40 22.04
C ALA A 260 -18.70 0.39 23.36
N SER A 261 -19.39 0.43 24.50
CA SER A 261 -18.80 0.16 25.81
C SER A 261 -18.31 -1.29 25.91
N ALA A 262 -17.42 -1.57 26.86
CA ALA A 262 -17.11 -2.94 27.28
C ALA A 262 -18.21 -3.47 28.23
N GLY A 263 -18.23 -4.77 28.46
CA GLY A 263 -19.15 -5.48 29.34
C GLY A 263 -20.12 -6.41 28.61
N GLN A 264 -20.82 -7.27 29.38
CA GLN A 264 -21.76 -8.28 28.88
C GLN A 264 -22.91 -7.71 28.01
N LYS A 265 -23.25 -6.43 28.17
CA LYS A 265 -24.27 -5.73 27.38
C LYS A 265 -23.67 -4.41 26.86
N PRO A 266 -23.04 -4.41 25.67
CA PRO A 266 -22.42 -3.22 25.12
C PRO A 266 -23.48 -2.15 24.87
N GLN A 267 -23.21 -0.93 25.32
CA GLN A 267 -24.02 0.25 25.06
C GLN A 267 -23.33 1.17 24.06
N ALA A 268 -24.09 1.82 23.20
CA ALA A 268 -23.55 2.83 22.29
C ALA A 268 -23.22 4.10 23.10
N LEU A 269 -21.94 4.45 23.13
CA LEU A 269 -21.43 5.70 23.68
C LEU A 269 -21.14 6.66 22.52
N SER A 270 -21.40 7.94 22.73
CA SER A 270 -21.11 8.99 21.74
C SER A 270 -20.40 10.13 22.43
N GLU A 271 -19.18 10.40 22.01
CA GLU A 271 -18.24 11.27 22.70
C GLU A 271 -17.58 12.23 21.71
N TYR A 272 -17.26 13.44 22.16
CA TYR A 272 -16.53 14.41 21.35
C TYR A 272 -15.02 14.21 21.47
N PHE A 273 -14.34 14.32 20.33
CA PHE A 273 -12.89 14.27 20.21
C PHE A 273 -12.40 15.46 19.40
N THR A 274 -11.25 16.01 19.76
CA THR A 274 -10.62 17.08 18.99
C THR A 274 -9.62 16.47 18.02
N VAL A 275 -9.73 16.78 16.73
CA VAL A 275 -8.76 16.34 15.73
C VAL A 275 -7.44 17.04 16.02
N VAL A 276 -6.39 16.30 16.31
CA VAL A 276 -5.07 16.88 16.67
C VAL A 276 -4.03 16.69 15.60
N ASP A 277 -4.16 15.71 14.72
CA ASP A 277 -3.27 15.49 13.59
C ASP A 277 -3.97 14.59 12.56
N PHE A 278 -3.38 14.51 11.36
CA PHE A 278 -3.67 13.47 10.39
C PHE A 278 -2.45 12.58 10.19
N TYR A 279 -2.66 11.35 9.74
CA TYR A 279 -1.60 10.53 9.15
C TYR A 279 -1.93 10.18 7.70
N GLU A 280 -0.90 10.00 6.89
CA GLU A 280 -1.00 9.57 5.50
C GLU A 280 -0.04 8.41 5.27
N SER A 281 -0.57 7.20 5.30
CA SER A 281 0.17 5.97 5.07
C SER A 281 0.32 5.63 3.58
N LYS A 282 -0.33 6.42 2.70
CA LYS A 282 -0.40 6.19 1.24
C LYS A 282 -1.07 4.85 0.90
N MET A 283 -1.96 4.39 1.78
CA MET A 283 -2.81 3.20 1.57
C MET A 283 -4.25 3.57 1.93
N SER A 284 -5.12 3.60 0.91
CA SER A 284 -6.52 4.04 1.03
C SER A 284 -7.27 3.38 2.18
N GLU A 285 -7.14 2.06 2.30
CA GLU A 285 -7.87 1.24 3.27
C GLU A 285 -7.48 1.60 4.70
N TYR A 286 -6.22 2.00 4.91
CA TYR A 286 -5.72 2.44 6.21
C TYR A 286 -6.15 3.89 6.46
N ASP A 287 -5.84 4.78 5.52
CA ASP A 287 -6.09 6.22 5.64
C ASP A 287 -7.59 6.57 5.72
N SER A 288 -8.48 5.68 5.27
CA SER A 288 -9.94 5.83 5.39
C SER A 288 -10.56 5.01 6.52
N GLY A 289 -9.79 4.12 7.17
CA GLY A 289 -10.31 3.09 8.06
C GLY A 289 -9.92 3.23 9.53
N PHE A 290 -8.81 3.89 9.88
CA PHE A 290 -8.33 3.96 11.26
C PHE A 290 -8.28 5.36 11.84
N ALA A 291 -8.69 5.48 13.11
CA ALA A 291 -8.56 6.66 13.93
C ALA A 291 -7.87 6.30 15.26
N PHE A 292 -6.88 7.08 15.67
CA PHE A 292 -6.06 6.79 16.85
C PHE A 292 -6.37 7.76 17.98
N VAL A 293 -6.45 7.23 19.21
CA VAL A 293 -6.71 7.99 20.44
C VAL A 293 -5.80 7.49 21.57
N PRO A 294 -5.63 8.24 22.67
CA PRO A 294 -4.91 7.74 23.83
C PRO A 294 -5.56 6.48 24.40
N LEU A 295 -4.76 5.43 24.61
CA LEU A 295 -5.19 4.15 25.16
C LEU A 295 -5.98 4.32 26.46
N LYS A 296 -5.43 5.06 27.42
CA LYS A 296 -6.05 5.31 28.73
C LYS A 296 -7.40 5.99 28.62
N ALA A 297 -7.54 6.98 27.73
CA ALA A 297 -8.79 7.69 27.53
C ALA A 297 -9.87 6.78 26.95
N LEU A 298 -9.51 5.93 25.98
CA LEU A 298 -10.44 4.97 25.40
C LEU A 298 -10.85 3.88 26.39
N GLN A 299 -9.90 3.36 27.17
CA GLN A 299 -10.19 2.36 28.22
C GLN A 299 -11.17 2.92 29.27
N GLN A 300 -10.93 4.14 29.76
CA GLN A 300 -11.80 4.80 30.72
C GLN A 300 -13.21 5.01 30.15
N LYS A 301 -13.32 5.55 28.93
CA LYS A 301 -14.62 5.79 28.28
C LYS A 301 -15.38 4.49 28.02
N ARG A 302 -14.70 3.41 27.66
CA ARG A 302 -15.33 2.09 27.45
C ARG A 302 -15.65 1.34 28.74
N GLY A 303 -15.19 1.79 29.90
CA GLY A 303 -15.35 1.05 31.17
C GLY A 303 -14.46 -0.19 31.26
N MET A 304 -13.29 -0.17 30.62
CA MET A 304 -12.30 -1.26 30.63
C MET A 304 -11.29 -1.16 31.79
N VAL A 305 -11.54 -0.26 32.73
CA VAL A 305 -10.75 -0.11 33.95
C VAL A 305 -11.66 -0.47 35.12
N ASP A 306 -11.31 -1.52 35.85
CA ASP A 306 -12.05 -1.92 37.04
C ASP A 306 -11.95 -0.81 38.11
N PRO A 307 -13.07 -0.21 38.55
CA PRO A 307 -13.07 0.86 39.55
C PRO A 307 -12.49 0.46 40.91
N THR A 308 -12.48 -0.84 41.23
CA THR A 308 -12.09 -1.37 42.55
C THR A 308 -10.63 -1.79 42.56
N THR A 309 -10.21 -2.53 41.54
CA THR A 309 -8.86 -3.10 41.48
C THR A 309 -7.90 -2.24 40.67
N GLY A 310 -8.40 -1.30 39.86
CA GLY A 310 -7.61 -0.56 38.88
C GLY A 310 -7.09 -1.44 37.74
N ALA A 311 -7.57 -2.69 37.64
CA ALA A 311 -7.16 -3.60 36.57
C ALA A 311 -7.65 -3.05 35.23
N GLU A 312 -6.71 -2.87 34.31
CA GLU A 312 -6.97 -2.44 32.95
C GLU A 312 -7.21 -3.67 32.06
N ALA A 313 -8.03 -3.51 31.03
CA ALA A 313 -8.20 -4.49 29.97
C ALA A 313 -7.89 -3.88 28.60
N VAL A 314 -7.43 -4.71 27.66
CA VAL A 314 -7.04 -4.29 26.30
C VAL A 314 -7.55 -5.31 25.29
N THR A 315 -7.88 -4.94 24.06
CA THR A 315 -8.40 -5.92 23.09
C THR A 315 -7.31 -6.53 22.21
N THR A 316 -6.16 -5.85 22.07
CA THR A 316 -5.04 -6.29 21.25
C THR A 316 -3.70 -6.12 21.96
N ILE A 317 -2.78 -7.04 21.71
CA ILE A 317 -1.35 -6.94 22.05
C ILE A 317 -0.58 -7.09 20.74
N GLN A 318 0.30 -6.13 20.48
CA GLN A 318 1.04 -5.98 19.24
C GLN A 318 2.52 -6.18 19.51
N LEU A 319 3.19 -6.94 18.64
CA LEU A 319 4.59 -7.29 18.78
C LEU A 319 5.35 -6.88 17.52
N LYS A 320 6.54 -6.31 17.72
CA LYS A 320 7.54 -6.10 16.67
C LYS A 320 8.74 -6.97 16.94
N LEU A 321 9.18 -7.66 15.90
CA LEU A 321 10.23 -8.64 15.97
C LEU A 321 11.48 -8.14 15.25
N ARG A 322 12.62 -8.74 15.56
CA ARG A 322 13.89 -8.43 14.89
C ARG A 322 13.80 -8.83 13.42
N ASP A 323 14.44 -8.03 12.56
CA ASP A 323 14.60 -8.36 11.14
C ASP A 323 15.14 -9.79 10.95
N GLY A 324 14.45 -10.57 10.13
CA GLY A 324 14.79 -11.97 9.86
C GLY A 324 14.23 -12.99 10.85
N ALA A 325 13.52 -12.57 11.90
CA ALA A 325 12.82 -13.48 12.80
C ALA A 325 11.76 -14.31 12.06
N ASN A 326 11.61 -15.58 12.46
CA ASN A 326 10.60 -16.45 11.87
C ASN A 326 9.22 -16.19 12.49
N LEU A 327 8.48 -15.27 11.87
CA LEU A 327 7.12 -14.88 12.28
C LEU A 327 6.18 -16.07 12.50
N VAL A 328 6.25 -17.07 11.61
CA VAL A 328 5.36 -18.24 11.65
C VAL A 328 5.69 -19.11 12.86
N ALA A 329 6.97 -19.41 13.07
CA ALA A 329 7.40 -20.20 14.22
C ALA A 329 7.05 -19.51 15.56
N ILE A 330 7.24 -18.20 15.66
CA ILE A 330 6.90 -17.44 16.87
C ILE A 330 5.38 -17.43 17.11
N ARG A 331 4.59 -17.18 16.05
CA ARG A 331 3.13 -17.26 16.10
C ARG A 331 2.66 -18.63 16.60
N ASP A 332 3.25 -19.70 16.10
CA ASP A 332 2.84 -21.06 16.46
C ASP A 332 3.20 -21.38 17.91
N ARG A 333 4.38 -20.98 18.41
CA ARG A 333 4.71 -21.07 19.86
C ARG A 333 3.74 -20.28 20.74
N LEU A 334 3.31 -19.11 20.31
CA LEU A 334 2.33 -18.31 21.04
C LEU A 334 0.96 -19.00 21.04
N ARG A 335 0.54 -19.62 19.93
CA ARG A 335 -0.70 -20.41 19.85
C ARG A 335 -0.64 -21.68 20.72
N ASP A 336 0.53 -22.31 20.83
CA ASP A 336 0.73 -23.46 21.72
C ASP A 336 0.59 -23.05 23.19
N ARG A 337 1.03 -21.84 23.55
CA ARG A 337 0.88 -21.31 24.91
C ARG A 337 -0.55 -20.86 25.23
N PHE A 338 -1.20 -20.24 24.24
CA PHE A 338 -2.54 -19.68 24.33
C PHE A 338 -3.48 -20.43 23.38
N PRO A 339 -3.81 -21.70 23.67
CA PRO A 339 -4.66 -22.50 22.80
C PRO A 339 -6.05 -21.88 22.71
N THR A 340 -6.62 -21.85 21.50
CA THR A 340 -7.90 -21.19 21.21
C THR A 340 -9.09 -21.77 22.01
N GLU A 341 -8.97 -23.01 22.47
CA GLU A 341 -9.99 -23.70 23.27
C GLU A 341 -10.08 -23.15 24.70
N GLU A 342 -8.96 -22.72 25.27
CA GLU A 342 -8.90 -22.15 26.63
C GLU A 342 -8.95 -20.63 26.61
N PHE A 343 -8.29 -20.03 25.63
CA PHE A 343 -8.18 -18.60 25.47
C PHE A 343 -8.82 -18.19 24.15
N PRO A 344 -9.87 -17.34 24.13
CA PRO A 344 -10.55 -16.93 22.91
C PRO A 344 -9.72 -15.89 22.15
N TYR A 345 -8.46 -16.18 21.86
CA TYR A 345 -7.47 -15.30 21.28
C TYR A 345 -7.18 -15.70 19.84
N ARG A 346 -7.04 -14.69 19.00
CA ARG A 346 -6.59 -14.80 17.62
C ARG A 346 -5.18 -14.24 17.53
N ILE A 347 -4.22 -15.13 17.30
CA ILE A 347 -2.82 -14.76 17.09
C ILE A 347 -2.53 -14.87 15.60
N GLN A 348 -2.22 -13.75 14.96
CA GLN A 348 -1.98 -13.65 13.52
C GLN A 348 -0.70 -12.87 13.25
N THR A 349 0.00 -13.25 12.19
CA THR A 349 1.04 -12.39 11.60
C THR A 349 0.40 -11.36 10.67
N TRP A 350 1.11 -10.28 10.35
CA TRP A 350 0.66 -9.33 9.33
C TRP A 350 0.35 -10.03 7.98
N ARG A 351 1.07 -11.11 7.64
CA ARG A 351 0.82 -11.92 6.44
C ARG A 351 -0.51 -12.68 6.50
N ASP A 352 -0.87 -13.19 7.68
CA ASP A 352 -2.13 -13.89 7.89
C ASP A 352 -3.34 -12.93 7.75
N MET A 353 -3.19 -11.68 8.20
CA MET A 353 -4.23 -10.66 8.09
C MET A 353 -4.46 -10.20 6.64
N GLN A 354 -3.40 -10.19 5.83
CA GLN A 354 -3.43 -9.76 4.43
C GLN A 354 -3.65 -10.91 3.45
N GLY A 355 -4.13 -12.06 3.92
CA GLY A 355 -4.36 -13.27 3.11
C GLY A 355 -5.04 -13.00 1.75
N PRO A 356 -6.16 -12.25 1.68
CA PRO A 356 -6.83 -11.93 0.41
C PRO A 356 -5.95 -11.11 -0.56
N LEU A 357 -5.25 -10.10 -0.05
CA LEU A 357 -4.40 -9.21 -0.85
C LEU A 357 -3.14 -9.94 -1.33
N LEU A 358 -2.48 -10.70 -0.47
CA LEU A 358 -1.34 -11.54 -0.85
C LEU A 358 -1.76 -12.65 -1.83
N ALA A 359 -2.95 -13.23 -1.67
CA ALA A 359 -3.48 -14.21 -2.62
C ALA A 359 -3.76 -13.57 -4.00
N ALA A 360 -4.28 -12.34 -4.03
CA ALA A 360 -4.46 -11.59 -5.28
C ALA A 360 -3.11 -11.35 -5.98
N VAL A 361 -2.09 -10.90 -5.25
CA VAL A 361 -0.73 -10.68 -5.79
C VAL A 361 -0.10 -11.99 -6.29
N GLN A 362 -0.29 -13.09 -5.56
CA GLN A 362 0.19 -14.41 -6.00
C GLN A 362 -0.53 -14.88 -7.27
N MET A 363 -1.85 -14.65 -7.36
CA MET A 363 -2.64 -14.98 -8.55
C MET A 363 -2.15 -14.16 -9.76
N GLU A 364 -1.93 -12.86 -9.57
CA GLU A 364 -1.40 -11.97 -10.60
C GLU A 364 0.01 -12.39 -11.04
N THR A 365 0.90 -12.68 -10.10
CA THR A 365 2.25 -13.18 -10.39
C THR A 365 2.20 -14.51 -11.16
N THR A 366 1.25 -15.39 -10.83
CA THR A 366 1.05 -16.66 -11.54
C THR A 366 0.59 -16.43 -12.98
N LEU A 367 -0.38 -15.54 -13.20
CA LEU A 367 -0.86 -15.17 -14.54
C LEU A 367 0.25 -14.55 -15.39
N LEU A 368 1.04 -13.64 -14.80
CA LEU A 368 2.18 -13.03 -15.47
C LEU A 368 3.25 -14.07 -15.81
N ASN A 369 3.58 -15.00 -14.91
CA ASN A 369 4.52 -16.09 -15.21
C ASN A 369 4.05 -16.97 -16.38
N ILE A 370 2.75 -17.23 -16.48
CA ILE A 370 2.16 -17.98 -17.62
C ILE A 370 2.29 -17.16 -18.91
N LEU A 371 1.93 -15.88 -18.88
CA LEU A 371 2.06 -14.98 -20.04
C LEU A 371 3.52 -14.88 -20.50
N LEU A 372 4.42 -14.78 -19.54
CA LEU A 372 5.86 -14.68 -19.75
C LEU A 372 6.41 -15.95 -20.41
N PHE A 373 6.02 -17.11 -19.91
CA PHE A 373 6.32 -18.40 -20.53
C PHE A 373 5.81 -18.44 -21.98
N LEU A 374 4.60 -17.95 -22.24
CA LEU A 374 4.04 -17.92 -23.60
C LEU A 374 4.84 -17.00 -24.54
N ILE A 375 5.22 -15.80 -24.08
CA ILE A 375 6.06 -14.86 -24.85
C ILE A 375 7.40 -15.51 -25.21
N ILE A 376 8.04 -16.16 -24.22
CA ILE A 376 9.28 -16.89 -24.43
C ILE A 376 9.09 -18.04 -25.43
N ALA A 377 8.01 -18.81 -25.28
CA ALA A 377 7.72 -19.93 -26.18
C ALA A 377 7.53 -19.45 -27.62
N VAL A 378 6.71 -18.41 -27.82
CA VAL A 378 6.48 -17.80 -29.14
C VAL A 378 7.77 -17.26 -29.74
N ALA A 379 8.60 -16.57 -28.94
CA ALA A 379 9.92 -16.11 -29.39
C ALA A 379 10.83 -17.29 -29.78
N GLY A 380 10.86 -18.36 -28.97
CA GLY A 380 11.61 -19.59 -29.24
C GLY A 380 11.18 -20.28 -30.54
N PHE A 381 9.88 -20.37 -30.81
CA PHE A 381 9.34 -20.88 -32.07
C PHE A 381 9.71 -19.98 -33.26
N GLY A 382 9.71 -18.66 -33.07
CA GLY A 382 10.16 -17.70 -34.08
C GLY A 382 11.62 -17.92 -34.45
N ILE A 383 12.48 -18.15 -33.45
CA ILE A 383 13.89 -18.49 -33.66
C ILE A 383 14.00 -19.82 -34.42
N LEU A 384 13.35 -20.88 -33.96
CA LEU A 384 13.38 -22.19 -34.61
C LEU A 384 12.97 -22.11 -36.08
N SER A 385 11.88 -21.42 -36.38
CA SER A 385 11.36 -21.23 -37.75
C SER A 385 12.35 -20.47 -38.62
N THR A 386 12.95 -19.42 -38.08
CA THR A 386 13.99 -18.65 -38.78
C THR A 386 15.24 -19.50 -39.06
N PHE A 387 15.73 -20.24 -38.07
CA PHE A 387 16.90 -21.10 -38.24
C PHE A 387 16.65 -22.21 -39.26
N PHE A 388 15.46 -22.78 -39.26
CA PHE A 388 15.05 -23.75 -40.25
C PHE A 388 15.09 -23.16 -41.66
N MET A 389 14.53 -21.96 -41.84
CA MET A 389 14.57 -21.24 -43.12
C MET A 389 16.01 -20.97 -43.58
N ILE A 390 16.89 -20.54 -42.67
CA ILE A 390 18.32 -20.28 -42.98
C ILE A 390 19.01 -21.55 -43.51
N VAL A 391 18.74 -22.71 -42.90
CA VAL A 391 19.30 -23.99 -43.37
C VAL A 391 18.80 -24.34 -44.76
N VAL A 392 17.49 -24.18 -45.02
CA VAL A 392 16.89 -24.47 -46.34
C VAL A 392 17.48 -23.58 -47.43
N GLU A 393 17.57 -22.27 -47.20
CA GLU A 393 18.16 -21.33 -48.16
C GLU A 393 19.66 -21.58 -48.42
N LYS A 394 20.35 -22.25 -47.48
CA LYS A 394 21.79 -22.52 -47.54
C LYS A 394 22.14 -23.98 -47.84
N THR A 395 21.16 -24.77 -48.29
CA THR A 395 21.32 -26.17 -48.69
C THR A 395 22.52 -26.36 -49.63
N ARG A 396 22.63 -25.56 -50.69
CA ARG A 396 23.74 -25.65 -51.67
C ARG A 396 25.12 -25.35 -51.05
N ASP A 397 25.21 -24.29 -50.26
CA ASP A 397 26.47 -23.89 -49.60
C ASP A 397 26.95 -24.98 -48.62
N ILE A 398 26.03 -25.62 -47.90
CA ILE A 398 26.31 -26.77 -47.01
C ILE A 398 26.80 -27.97 -47.83
N GLY A 399 26.18 -28.24 -48.97
CA GLY A 399 26.57 -29.30 -49.91
C GLY A 399 28.00 -29.16 -50.42
N ILE A 400 28.39 -27.95 -50.83
CA ILE A 400 29.76 -27.62 -51.24
C ILE A 400 30.74 -27.85 -50.08
N LEU A 401 30.41 -27.37 -48.88
CA LEU A 401 31.26 -27.51 -47.70
C LEU A 401 31.53 -28.98 -47.37
N LYS A 402 30.51 -29.83 -47.44
CA LYS A 402 30.64 -31.27 -47.22
C LYS A 402 31.36 -31.99 -48.36
N ALA A 403 31.17 -31.57 -49.62
CA ALA A 403 31.91 -32.12 -50.76
C ALA A 403 33.42 -31.84 -50.66
N LEU A 404 33.80 -30.71 -50.05
CA LEU A 404 35.19 -30.36 -49.72
C LEU A 404 35.74 -31.10 -48.49
N GLY A 405 34.97 -32.00 -47.87
CA GLY A 405 35.41 -32.84 -46.75
C GLY A 405 35.09 -32.29 -45.36
N ALA A 406 34.20 -31.30 -45.23
CA ALA A 406 33.81 -30.81 -43.91
C ALA A 406 33.05 -31.89 -43.11
N PRO A 407 33.44 -32.19 -41.85
CA PRO A 407 32.74 -33.16 -41.02
C PRO A 407 31.37 -32.65 -40.59
N SER A 408 30.42 -33.55 -40.35
CA SER A 408 29.05 -33.22 -39.92
C SER A 408 29.01 -32.40 -38.62
N SER A 409 29.92 -32.68 -37.67
CA SER A 409 30.12 -31.88 -36.46
C SER A 409 30.63 -30.46 -36.76
N GLY A 410 31.45 -30.31 -37.79
CA GLY A 410 31.92 -29.02 -38.29
C GLY A 410 30.77 -28.15 -38.80
N VAL A 411 29.92 -28.72 -39.65
CA VAL A 411 28.70 -28.04 -40.14
C VAL A 411 27.76 -27.69 -39.00
N MET A 412 27.48 -28.64 -38.09
CA MET A 412 26.63 -28.41 -36.91
C MET A 412 27.15 -27.25 -36.05
N SER A 413 28.46 -27.20 -35.79
CA SER A 413 29.08 -26.15 -34.97
C SER A 413 28.91 -24.74 -35.55
N ILE A 414 28.81 -24.60 -36.88
CA ILE A 414 28.59 -23.29 -37.53
C ILE A 414 27.20 -22.76 -37.14
N PHE A 415 26.18 -23.61 -37.25
CA PHE A 415 24.80 -23.23 -36.92
C PHE A 415 24.57 -23.03 -35.42
N LEU A 416 25.20 -23.84 -34.56
CA LEU A 416 25.11 -23.64 -33.11
C LEU A 416 25.80 -22.35 -32.65
N ASN A 417 26.99 -22.03 -33.19
CA ASN A 417 27.64 -20.75 -32.90
C ASN A 417 26.84 -19.55 -33.43
N TYR A 418 26.09 -19.75 -34.51
CA TYR A 418 25.17 -18.75 -35.02
C TYR A 418 23.96 -18.55 -34.08
N GLY A 419 23.39 -19.64 -33.55
CA GLY A 419 22.42 -19.65 -32.44
C GLY A 419 22.90 -18.86 -31.24
N LEU A 420 24.11 -19.16 -30.78
CA LEU A 420 24.74 -18.48 -29.66
C LEU A 420 24.95 -16.99 -29.93
N ALA A 421 25.48 -16.61 -31.10
CA ALA A 421 25.71 -15.22 -31.45
C ALA A 421 24.41 -14.41 -31.54
N LEU A 422 23.35 -14.98 -32.14
CA LEU A 422 22.04 -14.35 -32.20
C LEU A 422 21.39 -14.22 -30.82
N GLY A 423 21.49 -15.26 -30.00
CA GLY A 423 21.02 -15.25 -28.61
C GLY A 423 21.69 -14.13 -27.82
N LEU A 424 23.03 -14.05 -27.87
CA LEU A 424 23.81 -13.04 -27.14
C LEU A 424 23.51 -11.61 -27.62
N LEU A 425 23.42 -11.39 -28.93
CA LEU A 425 23.11 -10.07 -29.48
C LEU A 425 21.67 -9.66 -29.14
N GLY A 426 20.69 -10.54 -29.36
CA GLY A 426 19.30 -10.27 -29.04
C GLY A 426 19.08 -10.06 -27.55
N SER A 427 19.66 -10.90 -26.70
CA SER A 427 19.56 -10.73 -25.24
C SER A 427 20.30 -9.50 -24.75
N GLY A 428 21.44 -9.14 -25.36
CA GLY A 428 22.20 -7.95 -25.00
C GLY A 428 21.45 -6.66 -25.34
N VAL A 429 20.92 -6.57 -26.56
CA VAL A 429 20.11 -5.42 -27.00
C VAL A 429 18.80 -5.36 -26.20
N GLY A 430 18.15 -6.51 -25.98
CA GLY A 430 16.95 -6.61 -25.15
C GLY A 430 17.18 -6.20 -23.71
N MET A 431 18.32 -6.58 -23.12
CA MET A 431 18.72 -6.15 -21.79
C MET A 431 18.90 -4.65 -21.72
N ILE A 432 19.68 -4.07 -22.64
CA ILE A 432 19.93 -2.62 -22.65
C ILE A 432 18.61 -1.86 -22.85
N GLY A 433 17.80 -2.26 -23.83
CA GLY A 433 16.52 -1.63 -24.11
C GLY A 433 15.52 -1.78 -22.96
N GLY A 434 15.42 -2.96 -22.35
CA GLY A 434 14.56 -3.22 -21.20
C GLY A 434 14.98 -2.43 -19.97
N LEU A 435 16.27 -2.39 -19.65
CA LEU A 435 16.78 -1.60 -18.52
C LEU A 435 16.58 -0.10 -18.74
N LEU A 436 16.85 0.40 -19.95
CA LEU A 436 16.57 1.80 -20.29
C LEU A 436 15.08 2.12 -20.12
N PHE A 437 14.20 1.24 -20.61
CA PHE A 437 12.77 1.40 -20.44
C PHE A 437 12.37 1.46 -18.96
N VAL A 438 12.90 0.56 -18.12
CA VAL A 438 12.62 0.54 -16.68
C VAL A 438 13.10 1.82 -15.99
N VAL A 439 14.29 2.31 -16.34
CA VAL A 439 14.83 3.56 -15.78
C VAL A 439 13.98 4.76 -16.16
N TYR A 440 13.46 4.79 -17.39
CA TYR A 440 12.67 5.90 -17.92
C TYR A 440 11.15 5.68 -17.84
N ILE A 441 10.68 4.67 -17.11
CA ILE A 441 9.26 4.25 -17.17
C ILE A 441 8.31 5.37 -16.74
N ASN A 442 8.69 6.16 -15.73
CA ASN A 442 7.87 7.26 -15.21
C ASN A 442 7.83 8.42 -16.21
N GLN A 443 8.96 8.78 -16.81
CA GLN A 443 9.01 9.83 -17.84
C GLN A 443 8.25 9.42 -19.12
N LEU A 444 8.28 8.13 -19.47
CA LEU A 444 7.51 7.60 -20.58
C LEU A 444 6.00 7.61 -20.28
N ALA A 445 5.60 7.33 -19.04
CA ALA A 445 4.21 7.44 -18.62
C ALA A 445 3.69 8.89 -18.71
N GLU A 446 4.46 9.86 -18.22
CA GLU A 446 4.16 11.30 -18.34
C GLU A 446 4.04 11.74 -19.81
N LEU A 447 4.94 11.25 -20.69
CA LEU A 447 4.88 11.53 -22.12
C LEU A 447 3.58 10.99 -22.75
N ILE A 448 3.18 9.77 -22.39
CA ILE A 448 1.94 9.15 -22.90
C ILE A 448 0.73 9.94 -22.39
N GLU A 449 0.74 10.37 -21.14
CA GLU A 449 -0.32 11.18 -20.54
C GLU A 449 -0.51 12.50 -21.30
N VAL A 450 0.58 13.22 -21.60
CA VAL A 450 0.54 14.45 -22.40
C VAL A 450 -0.01 14.21 -23.81
N ILE A 451 0.30 13.07 -24.42
CA ILE A 451 -0.12 12.75 -25.80
C ILE A 451 -1.58 12.27 -25.85
N THR A 452 -1.97 11.41 -24.91
CA THR A 452 -3.27 10.74 -24.92
C THR A 452 -4.34 11.49 -24.13
N GLY A 453 -3.94 12.41 -23.25
CA GLY A 453 -4.84 13.08 -22.30
C GLY A 453 -5.44 12.15 -21.26
N GLN A 454 -4.92 10.91 -21.15
CA GLN A 454 -5.34 9.93 -20.16
C GLN A 454 -4.16 9.60 -19.25
N GLU A 455 -4.39 9.70 -17.95
CA GLU A 455 -3.43 9.22 -16.96
C GLU A 455 -3.26 7.71 -17.08
N VAL A 456 -2.04 7.30 -17.41
CA VAL A 456 -1.67 5.88 -17.48
C VAL A 456 -1.72 5.24 -16.09
N PHE A 457 -1.56 6.03 -15.04
CA PHE A 457 -1.51 5.59 -13.66
C PHE A 457 -2.16 6.60 -12.73
N ASP A 458 -3.39 6.33 -12.27
CA ASP A 458 -4.15 7.25 -11.42
C ASP A 458 -3.63 7.24 -9.95
N PRO A 459 -3.00 8.32 -9.46
CA PRO A 459 -2.48 8.39 -8.10
C PRO A 459 -3.58 8.40 -7.04
N THR A 460 -4.84 8.69 -7.40
CA THR A 460 -5.98 8.68 -6.48
C THR A 460 -6.46 7.28 -6.15
N VAL A 461 -6.20 6.31 -7.03
CA VAL A 461 -6.60 4.90 -6.85
C VAL A 461 -5.49 4.11 -6.17
N TYR A 462 -4.26 4.24 -6.67
CA TYR A 462 -3.14 3.41 -6.22
C TYR A 462 -2.24 4.07 -5.18
N TYR A 463 -2.40 5.38 -4.93
CA TYR A 463 -1.64 6.13 -3.92
C TYR A 463 -0.10 6.01 -4.03
N PHE A 464 0.41 5.59 -5.19
CA PHE A 464 1.82 5.74 -5.56
C PHE A 464 1.95 6.98 -6.44
N GLN A 465 2.87 7.87 -6.09
CA GLN A 465 3.22 9.03 -6.92
C GLN A 465 4.03 8.64 -8.18
N LYS A 466 4.59 7.43 -8.20
CA LYS A 466 5.42 6.91 -9.28
C LYS A 466 5.30 5.39 -9.36
N ILE A 467 5.50 4.83 -10.55
CA ILE A 467 5.55 3.39 -10.77
C ILE A 467 6.81 2.84 -10.09
N PRO A 468 6.66 1.97 -9.05
CA PRO A 468 7.80 1.40 -8.37
C PRO A 468 8.46 0.34 -9.27
N THR A 469 9.78 0.43 -9.43
CA THR A 469 10.57 -0.56 -10.17
C THR A 469 11.79 -0.99 -9.37
N VAL A 470 12.04 -2.30 -9.33
CA VAL A 470 13.21 -2.89 -8.68
C VAL A 470 13.93 -3.77 -9.67
N ILE A 471 15.16 -3.41 -10.01
CA ILE A 471 16.00 -4.20 -10.91
C ILE A 471 16.81 -5.16 -10.07
N GLU A 472 16.49 -6.45 -10.14
CA GLU A 472 17.27 -7.49 -9.48
C GLU A 472 18.29 -8.11 -10.45
N PRO A 473 19.61 -7.97 -10.22
CA PRO A 473 20.63 -8.45 -11.15
C PRO A 473 20.57 -9.97 -11.41
N SER A 474 20.19 -10.75 -10.40
CA SER A 474 19.98 -12.20 -10.49
C SER A 474 18.90 -12.54 -11.52
N THR A 475 17.76 -11.84 -11.46
CA THR A 475 16.63 -12.01 -12.36
C THR A 475 17.01 -11.59 -13.78
N VAL A 476 17.67 -10.45 -13.96
CA VAL A 476 18.16 -10.01 -15.29
C VAL A 476 19.14 -11.02 -15.89
N LEU A 477 20.10 -11.51 -15.10
CA LEU A 477 21.05 -12.53 -15.54
C LEU A 477 20.35 -13.84 -15.91
N GLY A 478 19.37 -14.26 -15.11
CA GLY A 478 18.55 -15.45 -15.38
C GLY A 478 17.79 -15.33 -16.71
N VAL A 479 17.19 -14.17 -16.98
CA VAL A 479 16.52 -13.87 -18.26
C VAL A 479 17.51 -13.94 -19.44
N MET A 480 18.69 -13.33 -19.31
CA MET A 480 19.71 -13.37 -20.36
C MET A 480 20.18 -14.79 -20.65
N VAL A 481 20.53 -15.54 -19.61
CA VAL A 481 20.99 -16.93 -19.72
C VAL A 481 19.88 -17.79 -20.32
N GLY A 482 18.64 -17.65 -19.86
CA GLY A 482 17.48 -18.34 -20.40
C GLY A 482 17.25 -18.06 -21.89
N ALA A 483 17.30 -16.80 -22.31
CA ALA A 483 17.12 -16.41 -23.71
C ALA A 483 18.22 -16.99 -24.61
N VAL A 484 19.48 -16.96 -24.18
CA VAL A 484 20.61 -17.55 -24.90
C VAL A 484 20.45 -19.07 -24.99
N LEU A 485 20.09 -19.73 -23.89
CA LEU A 485 19.84 -21.18 -23.88
C LEU A 485 18.74 -21.56 -24.87
N ILE A 486 17.63 -20.83 -24.88
CA ILE A 486 16.50 -21.08 -25.79
C ILE A 486 16.93 -20.86 -27.24
N ALA A 487 17.69 -19.81 -27.54
CA ALA A 487 18.20 -19.57 -28.88
C ALA A 487 19.11 -20.71 -29.37
N VAL A 488 19.99 -21.20 -28.49
CA VAL A 488 20.86 -22.35 -28.80
C VAL A 488 20.02 -23.61 -29.00
N LEU A 489 19.10 -23.93 -28.09
CA LEU A 489 18.22 -25.11 -28.17
C LEU A 489 17.36 -25.10 -29.44
N ALA A 490 16.77 -23.95 -29.79
CA ALA A 490 16.01 -23.77 -31.01
C ALA A 490 16.88 -23.99 -32.27
N SER A 491 18.16 -23.64 -32.23
CA SER A 491 19.09 -23.87 -33.34
C SER A 491 19.53 -25.33 -33.51
N VAL A 492 19.36 -26.19 -32.49
CA VAL A 492 19.84 -27.59 -32.52
C VAL A 492 19.16 -28.40 -33.61
N ILE A 493 17.82 -28.32 -33.74
CA ILE A 493 17.06 -29.13 -34.71
C ILE A 493 17.48 -28.79 -36.16
N PRO A 494 17.51 -27.52 -36.59
CA PRO A 494 18.02 -27.15 -37.91
C PRO A 494 19.49 -27.50 -38.11
N ALA A 495 20.34 -27.32 -37.09
CA ALA A 495 21.76 -27.66 -37.17
C ALA A 495 22.00 -29.16 -37.39
N LEU A 496 21.23 -30.02 -36.72
CA LEU A 496 21.26 -31.47 -36.92
C LEU A 496 20.82 -31.86 -38.34
N ARG A 497 19.79 -31.20 -38.86
CA ARG A 497 19.32 -31.40 -40.24
C ARG A 497 20.39 -31.03 -41.27
N ALA A 498 21.03 -29.86 -41.11
CA ALA A 498 22.16 -29.43 -41.95
C ALA A 498 23.33 -30.42 -41.88
N ALA A 499 23.65 -30.89 -40.68
CA ALA A 499 24.74 -31.84 -40.43
C ALA A 499 24.49 -33.23 -41.03
N ARG A 500 23.23 -33.65 -41.25
CA ARG A 500 22.89 -34.96 -41.83
C ARG A 500 22.68 -34.94 -43.35
N MET A 501 22.74 -33.77 -43.98
CA MET A 501 22.49 -33.62 -45.42
C MET A 501 23.58 -34.30 -46.28
N HIS A 502 23.19 -35.05 -47.32
CA HIS A 502 24.13 -35.67 -48.24
C HIS A 502 24.60 -34.68 -49.32
N PRO A 503 25.91 -34.61 -49.66
CA PRO A 503 26.44 -33.66 -50.64
C PRO A 503 25.76 -33.77 -52.01
N VAL A 504 25.49 -35.01 -52.45
CA VAL A 504 24.87 -35.30 -53.74
C VAL A 504 23.42 -34.77 -53.79
N GLU A 505 22.67 -34.95 -52.70
CA GLU A 505 21.29 -34.44 -52.62
C GLU A 505 21.26 -32.92 -52.57
N ALA A 506 22.16 -32.30 -51.79
CA ALA A 506 22.25 -30.85 -51.63
C ALA A 506 22.61 -30.11 -52.93
N LEU A 507 23.36 -30.76 -53.84
CA LEU A 507 23.77 -30.20 -55.13
C LEU A 507 22.81 -30.51 -56.28
N ARG A 508 21.82 -31.40 -56.07
CA ARG A 508 20.83 -31.81 -57.08
C ARG A 508 19.57 -30.94 -57.10
N TYR A 509 19.37 -30.09 -56.09
CA TYR A 509 18.26 -29.13 -56.05
C TYR A 509 18.56 -27.94 -56.98
N GLU A 510 17.88 -27.88 -58.13
CA GLU A 510 17.52 -26.65 -58.84
C GLU A 510 16.13 -26.19 -58.44
#